data_AF-A0A354BN60-F1
#
_entry.id   AF-A0A354BN60-F1
#
_cell.length_a   1.000
_cell.length_b   1.000
_cell.length_c   1.000
_cell.angle_alpha   90.00
_cell.angle_beta   90.00
_cell.angle_gamma   90.00
#
_symmetry.space_group_name_H-M   'P 1'
#
loop_
_entity.id
_entity.type
_entity.pdbx_description
1 polymer ?
#
loop_
_entity_poly.entity_id
_entity_poly.type
_entity_poly.pdbx_seq_one_letter_code
_entity_poly.pdbx_strand_id
1 'polypeptide(L)' 'MTTIDLNSDVGEYDTPELLAREAKLMPLITSANVACGVHAGNPELMRRTATLASQYNVAIGAHPGFPDTQDFG' A
#
# COMPACT_ATOMS: atom_id res chain seq x y z
N MET A 1 24.54 -15.28 -1.06
CA MET A 1 23.11 -15.62 -1.19
C MET A 1 22.50 -14.52 -2.03
N THR A 2 21.79 -14.84 -3.12
CA THR A 2 21.13 -13.83 -3.95
C THR A 2 19.81 -13.43 -3.29
N THR A 3 19.57 -12.13 -3.13
CA THR A 3 18.35 -11.58 -2.56
C THR A 3 17.66 -10.67 -3.57
N ILE A 4 16.34 -10.54 -3.48
CA ILE A 4 15.54 -9.66 -4.33
C ILE A 4 14.44 -9.02 -3.47
N ASP A 5 14.08 -7.78 -3.79
CA ASP A 5 12.92 -7.09 -3.22
C ASP A 5 11.65 -7.49 -3.99
N LEU A 6 10.59 -7.77 -3.25
CA LEU A 6 9.25 -7.95 -3.80
C LEU A 6 8.36 -6.83 -3.25
N ASN A 7 7.91 -5.95 -4.13
CA ASN A 7 7.03 -4.84 -3.77
C ASN A 7 5.62 -5.01 -4.32
N SER A 8 4.69 -4.26 -3.72
CA SER A 8 3.33 -4.08 -4.23
C SER A 8 2.80 -2.70 -3.85
N ASP A 9 1.94 -2.18 -4.72
CA ASP A 9 1.12 -1.01 -4.44
C ASP A 9 0.00 -1.38 -3.46
N VAL A 10 -0.20 -0.54 -2.45
CA VAL A 10 -1.13 -0.76 -1.32
C VAL A 10 -1.69 0.57 -0.81
N GLY A 11 -2.72 0.51 0.02
CA GLY A 11 -3.38 1.69 0.56
C GLY A 11 -4.24 2.43 -0.46
N GLU A 12 -4.70 1.72 -1.50
CA GLU A 12 -5.46 2.30 -2.61
C GLU A 12 -6.98 2.13 -2.49
N TYR A 13 -7.44 1.16 -1.70
CA TYR A 13 -8.85 0.82 -1.56
C TYR A 13 -9.26 0.59 -0.10
N ASP A 14 -10.47 1.01 0.26
CA ASP A 14 -11.01 0.94 1.62
C ASP A 14 -12.20 -0.03 1.78
N THR A 15 -12.51 -0.83 0.75
CA THR A 15 -13.57 -1.84 0.86
C THR A 15 -13.12 -3.00 1.77
N PRO A 16 -14.01 -3.60 2.57
CA PRO A 16 -13.64 -4.68 3.50
C PRO A 16 -12.92 -5.86 2.83
N GLU A 17 -13.31 -6.21 1.60
CA GLU A 17 -12.68 -7.29 0.85
C GLU A 17 -11.23 -6.95 0.46
N LEU A 18 -11.00 -5.75 -0.07
CA LEU A 18 -9.67 -5.33 -0.54
C LEU A 18 -8.72 -5.11 0.64
N LEU A 19 -9.22 -4.56 1.74
CA LEU A 19 -8.47 -4.45 2.99
C LEU A 19 -8.05 -5.81 3.55
N ALA A 20 -8.91 -6.83 3.45
CA ALA A 20 -8.58 -8.20 3.86
C ALA A 20 -7.56 -8.85 2.92
N ARG A 21 -7.57 -8.50 1.62
CA ARG A 21 -6.55 -8.94 0.65
C ARG A 21 -5.20 -8.27 0.93
N GLU A 22 -5.17 -6.96 1.16
CA GLU A 22 -3.95 -6.22 1.54
C GLU A 22 -3.31 -6.81 2.80
N ALA A 23 -4.12 -7.12 3.82
CA ALA A 23 -3.63 -7.77 5.05
C ALA A 23 -2.98 -9.14 4.79
N LYS A 24 -3.50 -9.93 3.84
CA LYS A 24 -2.92 -11.23 3.45
C LYS A 24 -1.67 -11.08 2.59
N LEU A 25 -1.56 -9.98 1.84
CA LEU A 25 -0.41 -9.67 0.99
C LEU A 25 0.80 -9.24 1.81
N MET A 26 0.59 -8.45 2.88
CA MET A 26 1.68 -7.86 3.66
C MET A 26 2.79 -8.83 4.12
N PRO A 27 2.51 -10.04 4.65
CA PRO A 27 3.58 -10.98 5.02
C PRO A 27 4.34 -11.59 3.83
N LEU A 28 3.93 -11.33 2.59
CA LEU A 28 4.52 -11.90 1.38
C LEU A 28 5.46 -10.95 0.64
N ILE A 29 5.46 -9.65 0.98
CA ILE A 29 6.24 -8.61 0.31
C ILE A 29 7.35 -8.08 1.22
N THR A 30 8.37 -7.45 0.64
CA THR A 30 9.47 -6.79 1.38
C THR A 30 9.34 -5.27 1.37
N SER A 31 8.65 -4.69 0.39
CA SER A 31 8.38 -3.26 0.29
C SER A 31 6.92 -2.97 -0.09
N ALA A 32 6.35 -1.88 0.44
CA ALA A 32 4.98 -1.44 0.21
C ALA A 32 4.98 -0.02 -0.35
N ASN A 33 4.42 0.17 -1.56
CA ASN A 33 4.26 1.49 -2.16
C ASN A 33 2.88 2.02 -1.74
N VAL A 34 2.84 2.94 -0.77
CA VAL A 34 1.60 3.41 -0.15
C VAL A 34 1.04 4.61 -0.92
N ALA A 35 -0.21 4.50 -1.38
CA ALA A 35 -0.90 5.58 -2.07
C ALA A 35 -0.92 6.88 -1.24
N CYS A 36 -0.77 8.02 -1.91
CA CYS A 36 -0.53 9.32 -1.25
C CYS A 36 -1.75 10.23 -1.16
N GLY A 37 -2.95 9.75 -1.47
CA GLY A 37 -4.21 10.49 -1.34
C GLY A 37 -4.59 11.37 -2.54
N VAL A 38 -3.91 11.18 -3.68
CA VAL A 38 -4.14 11.94 -4.91
C VAL A 38 -4.80 11.06 -5.98
N HIS A 39 -4.10 10.06 -6.51
CA HIS A 39 -4.74 9.07 -7.40
C HIS A 39 -5.64 8.10 -6.64
N ALA A 40 -5.19 7.70 -5.46
CA ALA A 40 -5.88 6.78 -4.57
C ALA A 40 -5.47 7.02 -3.12
N GLY A 41 -6.19 6.38 -2.20
CA GLY A 41 -5.93 6.47 -0.77
C GLY A 41 -6.53 7.71 -0.10
N ASN A 42 -6.45 7.73 1.23
CA ASN A 42 -6.84 8.86 2.07
C ASN A 42 -6.04 8.80 3.39
N PRO A 43 -6.04 9.85 4.23
CA PRO A 43 -5.21 9.87 5.44
C PRO A 43 -5.45 8.72 6.43
N GLU A 44 -6.68 8.21 6.52
CA GLU A 44 -6.99 7.06 7.39
C GLU A 44 -6.43 5.76 6.81
N LEU A 45 -6.64 5.54 5.51
CA LEU A 45 -6.14 4.36 4.81
C LEU A 45 -4.61 4.32 4.80
N MET A 46 -3.95 5.45 4.50
CA MET A 46 -2.49 5.59 4.56
C MET A 46 -1.94 5.19 5.93
N ARG A 47 -2.56 5.67 7.01
CA ARG A 47 -2.16 5.33 8.39
C ARG A 47 -2.33 3.84 8.66
N ARG A 48 -3.45 3.26 8.24
CA ARG A 48 -3.74 1.82 8.40
C ARG A 48 -2.70 0.97 7.67
N THR A 49 -2.45 1.25 6.40
CA THR A 49 -1.50 0.51 5.56
C THR A 49 -0.07 0.65 6.10
N ALA A 50 0.36 1.85 6.51
CA ALA A 50 1.66 2.05 7.12
C ALA A 50 1.81 1.28 8.46
N THR A 51 0.76 1.26 9.28
CA THR A 51 0.75 0.48 10.53
C THR A 51 0.87 -1.01 10.24
N LEU A 52 0.14 -1.51 9.25
CA LEU A 52 0.18 -2.91 8.82
C LEU A 52 1.56 -3.29 8.28
N ALA A 53 2.16 -2.47 7.40
CA ALA A 53 3.51 -2.69 6.89
C ALA A 53 4.55 -2.76 8.03
N SER A 54 4.44 -1.86 9.01
CA SER A 54 5.30 -1.88 10.20
C SER A 54 5.17 -3.16 11.03
N GLN A 55 3.97 -3.77 11.12
CA GLN A 55 3.77 -5.02 11.86
C GLN A 55 4.51 -6.22 11.22
N TYR A 56 4.66 -6.20 9.89
CA TYR A 56 5.31 -7.27 9.14
C TYR A 56 6.76 -6.96 8.75
N ASN A 57 7.32 -5.84 9.25
CA ASN A 57 8.67 -5.36 8.89
C ASN A 57 8.85 -5.13 7.37
N VAL A 58 7.79 -4.66 6.71
CA VAL A 58 7.81 -4.27 5.29
C VAL A 58 8.28 -2.83 5.16
N ALA A 59 9.23 -2.57 4.25
CA ALA A 59 9.70 -1.21 3.98
C ALA A 59 8.58 -0.36 3.37
N ILE A 60 8.48 0.91 3.78
CA ILE A 60 7.39 1.81 3.32
C ILE A 60 7.96 2.79 2.29
N GLY A 61 7.39 2.79 1.09
CA GLY A 61 7.63 3.76 0.02
C GLY A 61 6.39 4.61 -0.25
N ALA A 62 6.59 5.81 -0.79
CA ALA A 62 5.50 6.65 -1.26
C ALA A 62 5.09 6.24 -2.69
N HIS A 63 3.79 6.13 -2.94
CA HIS A 63 3.20 5.95 -4.26
C HIS A 63 2.40 7.20 -4.66
N PRO A 64 3.06 8.26 -5.15
CA PRO A 64 2.38 9.44 -5.66
C PRO A 64 1.81 9.17 -7.06
N GLY A 65 0.68 9.82 -7.37
CA GLY A 65 0.05 9.78 -8.69
C GLY A 65 -0.49 11.14 -9.11
N PHE A 66 -0.98 11.26 -10.35
CA PHE A 66 -1.61 12.49 -10.83
C PHE A 66 -2.94 12.75 -10.11
N PRO A 67 -3.41 14.02 -10.05
CA PRO A 67 -4.72 14.38 -9.51
C PRO A 67 -5.86 13.95 -10.45
N ASP A 68 -5.95 12.65 -10.70
CA ASP A 68 -6.89 12.01 -11.60
C ASP A 68 -7.54 10.78 -10.95
N THR A 69 -8.18 11.00 -9.79
CA THR A 69 -8.79 9.91 -9.01
C THR A 69 -9.88 9.15 -9.77
N GLN A 70 -10.53 9.78 -10.76
CA GLN A 70 -11.62 9.16 -11.52
C GLN A 70 -11.10 8.06 -12.46
N ASP A 71 -9.93 8.28 -13.05
CA ASP A 71 -9.25 7.31 -13.90
C ASP A 71 -8.10 6.57 -13.17
N PHE A 72 -8.00 6.79 -11.84
CA PHE A 72 -7.06 6.16 -10.91
C PHE A 72 -5.58 6.57 -11.09
N GLY A 73 -5.35 7.81 -11.54
CA GLY A 73 -4.02 8.46 -11.56
C GLY A 73 -3.18 8.22 -12.77
#